data_AF-A0A8C4R3X4-F1
#
_entry.id   AF-A0A8C4R3X4-F1
#
_cell.length_a   1.000
_cell.length_b   1.000
_cell.length_c   1.000
_cell.angle_alpha   90.00
_cell.angle_beta   90.00
_cell.angle_gamma   90.00
#
_symmetry.space_group_name_H-M   'P 1'
#
loop_
_entity.id
_entity.type
_entity.pdbx_description
1 polymer ?
#
loop_
_entity_poly.entity_id
_entity_poly.type
_entity_poly.pdbx_seq_one_letter_code
_entity_poly.pdbx_strand_id
1 'polypeptide(L)'
;MCGLCGNYNNVPDDEFASFKTDLDYVAHHTVNDANKCEDMLADEETKCNITKGDFLVDLLNKTCPLKDVRKTLEPRLLEDACNLKDDLQVYKECLQNSSCALCDTIAEANRSCAHQGYFVNSLPPQYCSVSCPEGQQYSSSDASCQETCSNPKSSNICVEPPVSGCVCPEGTVYDDIQKRGCVKKSQCSCRHKGEVYNVNQTIELHCQSCVCTKGTWKCDQRSCPKNCKLEGGSHVTTFDDYEYSFTGNCLYWFVKSDAGFQKLDVIVDIRICGKRESCIYGVTLLTDNFEVVYTSDMENKVEVNGSSRILPFSTGILSNVAMIPTSTF
;
A
#
# COMPACT_ATOMS: atom_id res chain seq x y z
N MET A 1 2.61 -32.99 2.04
CA MET A 1 2.58 -32.30 0.73
C MET A 1 2.90 -33.34 -0.34
N CYS A 2 2.85 -33.01 -1.63
CA CYS A 2 3.37 -33.85 -2.71
C CYS A 2 3.88 -32.95 -3.85
N GLY A 3 4.71 -33.50 -4.73
CA GLY A 3 5.39 -32.75 -5.79
C GLY A 3 6.88 -33.07 -5.80
N LEU A 4 7.65 -32.38 -6.65
CA LEU A 4 9.10 -32.60 -6.81
C LEU A 4 9.92 -32.35 -5.53
N CYS A 5 9.37 -31.62 -4.56
CA CYS A 5 9.99 -31.36 -3.26
C CYS A 5 9.62 -32.38 -2.19
N GLY A 6 9.05 -33.52 -2.58
CA GLY A 6 8.79 -34.61 -1.65
C GLY A 6 7.46 -34.54 -0.90
N ASN A 7 7.38 -35.30 0.19
CA ASN A 7 6.16 -35.53 0.96
C ASN A 7 6.06 -34.66 2.24
N TYR A 8 7.17 -34.04 2.68
CA TYR A 8 7.29 -33.19 3.86
C TYR A 8 6.97 -33.91 5.19
N ASN A 9 7.37 -35.17 5.34
CA ASN A 9 7.16 -35.96 6.57
C ASN A 9 8.39 -35.99 7.53
N ASN A 10 9.46 -35.26 7.19
CA ASN A 10 10.77 -35.25 7.89
C ASN A 10 11.53 -36.60 7.84
N VAL A 11 11.30 -37.44 6.83
CA VAL A 11 12.02 -38.70 6.60
C VAL A 11 12.74 -38.61 5.23
N PRO A 12 14.00 -38.13 5.19
CA PRO A 12 14.70 -37.87 3.92
C PRO A 12 14.82 -39.09 3.00
N ASP A 13 14.89 -40.30 3.58
CA ASP A 13 15.11 -41.53 2.83
C ASP A 13 13.86 -42.01 2.06
N ASP A 14 12.66 -41.48 2.36
CA ASP A 14 11.41 -41.89 1.71
C ASP A 14 10.89 -40.90 0.67
N GLU A 15 11.56 -39.76 0.50
CA GLU A 15 11.15 -38.68 -0.41
C GLU A 15 10.98 -39.16 -1.86
N PHE A 16 11.83 -40.10 -2.29
CA PHE A 16 11.87 -40.66 -3.65
C PHE A 16 11.69 -42.18 -3.71
N ALA A 17 11.51 -42.84 -2.56
CA ALA A 17 11.58 -44.30 -2.44
C ALA A 17 10.51 -45.09 -3.22
N SER A 18 9.48 -44.41 -3.71
CA SER A 18 8.43 -45.02 -4.54
C SER A 18 8.85 -45.23 -6.01
N PHE A 19 10.02 -44.73 -6.41
CA PHE A 19 10.49 -44.74 -7.80
C PHE A 19 11.87 -45.40 -7.92
N LYS A 20 12.16 -45.97 -9.09
CA LYS A 20 13.42 -46.68 -9.34
C LYS A 20 14.58 -45.74 -9.65
N THR A 21 14.28 -44.58 -10.24
CA THR A 21 15.23 -43.55 -10.63
C THR A 21 14.66 -42.17 -10.36
N ASP A 22 15.54 -41.18 -10.21
CA ASP A 22 15.14 -39.77 -10.06
C ASP A 22 14.37 -39.27 -11.31
N LEU A 23 14.74 -39.77 -12.50
CA LEU A 23 14.03 -39.47 -13.76
C LEU A 23 12.59 -39.99 -13.74
N ASP A 24 12.34 -41.20 -13.24
CA ASP A 24 10.97 -41.73 -13.10
C ASP A 24 10.13 -40.90 -12.12
N TYR A 25 10.75 -40.43 -11.03
CA TYR A 25 10.10 -39.54 -10.07
C TYR A 25 9.74 -38.20 -10.70
N VAL A 26 10.66 -37.58 -11.45
CA VAL A 26 10.42 -36.31 -12.13
C VAL A 26 9.35 -36.46 -13.21
N ALA A 27 9.43 -37.51 -14.03
CA ALA A 27 8.46 -37.79 -15.09
C ALA A 27 7.04 -37.98 -14.53
N HIS A 28 6.91 -38.60 -13.35
CA HIS A 28 5.62 -38.76 -12.68
C HIS A 28 4.95 -37.43 -12.27
N HIS A 29 5.75 -36.39 -12.02
CA HIS A 29 5.27 -35.07 -11.61
C HIS A 29 5.12 -34.08 -12.77
N THR A 30 5.16 -34.55 -14.01
CA THR A 30 4.94 -33.72 -15.20
C THR A 30 3.51 -33.21 -15.27
N VAL A 31 3.33 -31.94 -15.65
CA VAL A 31 2.02 -31.32 -15.85
C VAL A 31 1.68 -31.41 -17.33
N ASN A 32 0.58 -32.08 -17.67
CA ASN A 32 0.14 -32.21 -19.06
C ASN A 32 -0.34 -30.84 -19.61
N ASP A 33 0.41 -30.29 -20.55
CA ASP A 33 0.01 -29.14 -21.37
C ASP A 33 -0.42 -29.61 -22.77
N ALA A 34 -1.19 -28.78 -23.50
CA ALA A 34 -1.66 -29.09 -24.85
C ALA A 34 -0.51 -29.34 -25.85
N ASN A 35 0.68 -28.84 -25.55
CA ASN A 35 1.93 -29.18 -26.22
C ASN A 35 2.61 -30.32 -25.46
N LYS A 36 2.54 -31.55 -26.00
CA LYS A 36 3.26 -32.70 -25.43
C LYS A 36 4.76 -32.46 -25.52
N CYS A 37 5.41 -32.22 -24.38
CA CYS A 37 6.86 -32.24 -24.26
C CYS A 37 7.32 -33.71 -24.22
N GLU A 38 8.45 -34.01 -24.86
CA GLU A 38 9.09 -35.33 -24.73
C GLU A 38 9.76 -35.42 -23.36
N ASP A 39 9.67 -36.60 -22.73
CA ASP A 39 10.35 -36.86 -21.47
C ASP A 39 11.87 -36.83 -21.66
N MET A 40 12.59 -36.31 -20.66
CA MET A 40 14.05 -36.34 -20.66
C MET A 40 14.55 -37.79 -20.61
N LEU A 41 15.45 -38.13 -21.52
CA LEU A 41 16.20 -39.37 -21.48
C LEU A 41 17.45 -39.16 -20.60
N ALA A 42 17.89 -40.21 -19.91
CA ALA A 42 19.16 -40.17 -19.20
C ALA A 42 20.29 -39.91 -20.21
N ASP A 43 21.01 -38.80 -20.04
CA ASP A 43 22.23 -38.55 -20.79
C ASP A 43 23.32 -39.55 -20.38
N GLU A 44 24.27 -39.84 -21.28
CA GLU A 44 25.48 -40.57 -20.90
C GLU A 44 26.21 -39.76 -19.81
N GLU A 45 26.41 -40.38 -18.64
CA GLU A 45 27.19 -39.79 -17.55
C GLU A 45 28.52 -39.27 -18.11
N THR A 46 28.64 -37.95 -18.21
CA THR A 46 29.91 -37.33 -18.56
C THR A 46 30.81 -37.52 -17.34
N LYS A 47 31.63 -38.56 -17.35
CA LYS A 47 32.58 -38.86 -16.26
C LYS A 47 33.59 -37.72 -16.17
N CYS A 48 33.27 -36.76 -15.33
CA CYS A 48 34.13 -35.64 -15.07
C CYS A 48 35.06 -35.95 -13.91
N ASN A 49 36.36 -35.97 -14.17
CA ASN A 49 37.35 -36.11 -13.11
C ASN A 49 37.87 -34.72 -12.75
N ILE A 50 37.31 -34.14 -11.69
CA ILE A 50 37.61 -32.77 -11.27
C ILE A 50 38.90 -32.74 -10.48
N THR A 51 39.87 -31.96 -10.94
CA THR A 51 41.21 -31.82 -10.38
C THR A 51 41.48 -30.39 -9.90
N LYS A 52 40.67 -29.41 -10.33
CA LYS A 52 40.79 -27.98 -9.95
C LYS A 52 39.68 -27.49 -9.03
N GLY A 53 38.80 -28.39 -8.57
CA GLY A 53 37.66 -28.09 -7.71
C GLY A 53 38.00 -27.49 -6.34
N ASP A 54 39.20 -27.75 -5.79
CA ASP A 54 39.63 -27.24 -4.48
C ASP A 54 39.48 -25.70 -4.35
N PHE A 55 39.74 -24.97 -5.43
CA PHE A 55 39.56 -23.51 -5.46
C PHE A 55 38.09 -23.10 -5.23
N LEU A 56 37.15 -23.84 -5.84
CA LEU A 56 35.72 -23.58 -5.72
C LEU A 56 35.19 -23.99 -4.35
N VAL A 57 35.68 -25.10 -3.80
CA VAL A 57 35.35 -25.54 -2.44
C VAL A 57 35.86 -24.54 -1.39
N ASP A 58 37.08 -24.01 -1.54
CA ASP A 58 37.58 -22.93 -0.67
C ASP A 58 36.74 -21.65 -0.78
N LEU A 59 36.30 -21.30 -1.99
CA LEU A 59 35.38 -20.18 -2.19
C LEU A 59 34.04 -20.42 -1.49
N LEU A 60 33.45 -21.60 -1.65
CA LEU A 60 32.21 -22.01 -0.98
C LEU A 60 32.33 -21.95 0.56
N ASN A 61 33.48 -22.35 1.11
CA ASN A 61 33.80 -22.27 2.54
C ASN A 61 33.79 -20.83 3.08
N LYS A 62 34.22 -19.87 2.25
CA LYS A 62 34.20 -18.44 2.61
C LYS A 62 32.81 -17.82 2.51
N THR A 63 31.95 -18.36 1.65
CA THR A 63 30.58 -17.88 1.43
C THR A 63 29.61 -18.35 2.52
N CYS A 64 29.81 -19.53 3.09
CA CYS A 64 28.88 -20.10 4.07
C CYS A 64 29.61 -20.89 5.16
N PRO A 65 29.57 -20.45 6.44
CA PRO A 65 30.23 -21.17 7.54
C PRO A 65 29.60 -22.54 7.84
N LEU A 66 28.32 -22.75 7.48
CA LEU A 66 27.58 -23.96 7.80
C LEU A 66 28.00 -25.15 6.93
N LYS A 67 28.59 -26.17 7.56
CA LYS A 67 29.10 -27.36 6.88
C LYS A 67 28.00 -28.14 6.15
N ASP A 68 26.82 -28.28 6.76
CA ASP A 68 25.73 -29.07 6.18
C ASP A 68 25.18 -28.43 4.90
N VAL A 69 25.05 -27.09 4.88
CA VAL A 69 24.69 -26.33 3.67
C VAL A 69 25.72 -26.53 2.57
N ARG A 70 27.02 -26.41 2.90
CA ARG A 70 28.10 -26.61 1.93
C ARG A 70 28.10 -28.01 1.34
N LYS A 71 27.92 -29.04 2.18
CA LYS A 71 27.89 -30.45 1.75
C LYS A 71 26.77 -30.73 0.74
N THR A 72 25.63 -30.07 0.89
CA THR A 72 24.49 -30.20 -0.04
C THR A 72 24.77 -29.52 -1.40
N LEU A 73 25.51 -28.41 -1.40
CA LEU A 73 25.74 -27.60 -2.61
C LEU A 73 27.02 -27.95 -3.36
N GLU A 74 27.99 -28.57 -2.69
CA GLU A 74 29.27 -28.96 -3.27
C GLU A 74 29.13 -29.84 -4.53
N PRO A 75 28.28 -30.88 -4.59
CA PRO A 75 28.12 -31.69 -5.80
C PRO A 75 27.67 -30.88 -7.02
N ARG A 76 26.72 -29.94 -6.82
CA ARG A 76 26.24 -29.04 -7.89
C ARG A 76 27.34 -28.08 -8.34
N LEU A 77 28.10 -27.52 -7.40
CA LEU A 77 29.21 -26.62 -7.72
C LEU A 77 30.26 -27.32 -8.57
N LEU A 78 30.55 -28.59 -8.25
CA LEU A 78 31.48 -29.44 -8.97
C LEU A 78 30.94 -29.82 -10.37
N GLU A 79 29.65 -30.09 -10.50
CA GLU A 79 29.01 -30.33 -11.80
C GLU A 79 29.09 -29.09 -12.72
N ASP A 80 28.79 -27.90 -12.22
CA ASP A 80 28.98 -26.63 -12.94
C ASP A 80 30.46 -26.45 -13.36
N ALA A 81 31.38 -26.81 -12.48
CA ALA A 81 32.81 -26.76 -12.71
C ALA A 81 33.27 -27.74 -13.81
N CYS A 82 32.59 -28.89 -13.91
CA CYS A 82 32.82 -29.86 -14.97
C CYS A 82 32.41 -29.30 -16.35
N ASN A 83 31.23 -28.68 -16.42
CA ASN A 83 30.72 -28.06 -17.65
C ASN A 83 31.66 -26.95 -18.15
N LEU A 84 32.47 -26.39 -17.25
CA LEU A 84 33.53 -25.42 -17.53
C LEU A 84 34.91 -26.06 -17.78
N LYS A 85 34.95 -27.37 -18.11
CA LYS A 85 36.15 -28.13 -18.54
C LYS A 85 37.27 -28.25 -17.50
N ASP A 86 36.96 -28.17 -16.21
CA ASP A 86 37.93 -28.33 -15.11
C ASP A 86 39.17 -27.42 -15.19
N ASP A 87 39.00 -26.17 -15.60
CA ASP A 87 40.10 -25.22 -15.78
C ASP A 87 40.01 -24.01 -14.82
N LEU A 88 41.08 -23.80 -14.04
CA LEU A 88 41.15 -22.74 -13.03
C LEU A 88 41.06 -21.32 -13.62
N GLN A 89 41.62 -21.09 -14.80
CA GLN A 89 41.57 -19.79 -15.46
C GLN A 89 40.15 -19.51 -15.95
N VAL A 90 39.49 -20.52 -16.54
CA VAL A 90 38.09 -20.44 -16.97
C VAL A 90 37.17 -20.16 -15.78
N TYR A 91 37.40 -20.78 -14.62
CA TYR A 91 36.62 -20.49 -13.41
C TYR A 91 36.73 -19.03 -12.99
N LYS A 92 37.96 -18.50 -12.92
CA LYS A 92 38.21 -17.12 -12.49
C LYS A 92 37.58 -16.11 -13.45
N GLU A 93 37.65 -16.36 -14.75
CA GLU A 93 37.01 -15.52 -15.77
C GLU A 93 35.48 -15.60 -15.68
N CYS A 94 34.93 -16.81 -15.50
CA CYS A 94 33.50 -17.01 -15.32
C CYS A 94 32.99 -16.27 -14.08
N LEU A 95 33.66 -16.41 -12.93
CA LEU A 95 33.27 -15.76 -11.67
C LEU A 95 33.31 -14.22 -11.73
N GLN A 96 33.95 -13.60 -12.71
CA GLN A 96 33.86 -12.14 -12.91
C GLN A 96 32.51 -11.70 -13.51
N ASN A 97 31.77 -12.63 -14.09
CA ASN A 97 30.44 -12.41 -14.64
C ASN A 97 29.38 -13.00 -13.70
N SER A 98 28.44 -12.17 -13.23
CA SER A 98 27.37 -12.60 -12.34
C SER A 98 26.43 -13.66 -12.95
N SER A 99 26.40 -13.79 -14.29
CA SER A 99 25.61 -14.80 -15.00
C SER A 99 26.31 -16.16 -15.16
N CYS A 100 27.46 -16.36 -14.52
CA CYS A 100 28.18 -17.63 -14.51
C CYS A 100 27.43 -18.68 -13.68
N ALA A 101 27.34 -19.92 -14.16
CA ALA A 101 26.71 -21.03 -13.43
C ALA A 101 27.32 -21.27 -12.02
N LEU A 102 28.64 -21.08 -11.88
CA LEU A 102 29.31 -21.15 -10.56
C LEU A 102 28.76 -20.11 -9.57
N CYS A 103 28.35 -18.94 -10.07
CA CYS A 103 27.77 -17.88 -9.24
C CYS A 103 26.38 -18.24 -8.73
N ASP A 104 25.60 -19.05 -9.44
CA ASP A 104 24.29 -19.50 -8.98
C ASP A 104 24.44 -20.38 -7.73
N THR A 105 25.34 -21.36 -7.78
CA THR A 105 25.57 -22.26 -6.64
C THR A 105 26.17 -21.50 -5.44
N ILE A 106 27.06 -20.53 -5.68
CA ILE A 106 27.60 -19.66 -4.62
C ILE A 106 26.52 -18.75 -4.04
N ALA A 107 25.63 -18.19 -4.87
CA ALA A 107 24.51 -17.37 -4.42
C ALA A 107 23.54 -18.18 -3.56
N GLU A 108 23.23 -19.41 -3.95
CA GLU A 108 22.40 -20.33 -3.16
C GLU A 108 23.06 -20.72 -1.83
N ALA A 109 24.39 -20.84 -1.78
CA ALA A 109 25.11 -21.03 -0.52
C ALA A 109 24.94 -19.84 0.41
N ASN A 110 25.09 -18.60 -0.09
CA ASN A 110 24.88 -17.39 0.69
C ASN A 110 23.42 -17.32 1.20
N ARG A 111 22.46 -17.55 0.30
CA ARG A 111 21.02 -17.56 0.63
C ARG A 111 20.66 -18.60 1.68
N SER A 112 21.13 -19.83 1.54
CA SER A 112 20.85 -20.94 2.47
C SER A 112 21.47 -20.67 3.85
N CYS A 113 22.68 -20.10 3.89
CA CYS A 113 23.31 -19.70 5.15
C CYS A 113 22.58 -18.51 5.81
N ALA A 114 22.17 -17.51 5.03
CA ALA A 114 21.43 -16.35 5.50
C ALA A 114 20.07 -16.75 6.09
N HIS A 115 19.40 -17.75 5.51
CA HIS A 115 18.17 -18.32 6.06
C HIS A 115 18.37 -18.93 7.45
N GLN A 116 19.59 -19.40 7.75
CA GLN A 116 20.00 -19.89 9.07
C GLN A 116 20.60 -18.78 9.97
N GLY A 117 20.52 -17.51 9.56
CA GLY A 117 21.01 -16.34 10.30
C GLY A 117 22.48 -15.99 10.10
N TYR A 118 23.17 -16.64 9.14
CA TYR A 118 24.58 -16.36 8.84
C TYR A 118 24.72 -15.50 7.57
N PHE A 119 25.00 -14.22 7.75
CA PHE A 119 25.11 -13.25 6.65
C PHE A 119 26.57 -12.99 6.28
N VAL A 120 26.89 -13.15 5.00
CA VAL A 120 28.18 -12.75 4.43
C VAL A 120 27.97 -11.50 3.58
N ASN A 121 28.44 -10.36 4.09
CA ASN A 121 28.15 -9.04 3.53
C ASN A 121 28.64 -8.84 2.09
N SER A 122 29.69 -9.56 1.68
CA SER A 122 30.09 -9.68 0.28
C SER A 122 31.14 -10.78 0.08
N LEU A 123 31.04 -11.46 -1.06
CA LEU A 123 32.19 -12.17 -1.64
C LEU A 123 33.31 -11.16 -1.94
N PRO A 124 34.58 -11.61 -2.06
CA PRO A 124 35.64 -10.76 -2.58
C PRO A 124 35.16 -10.02 -3.84
N PRO A 125 35.40 -8.70 -4.00
CA PRO A 125 34.81 -7.89 -5.07
C PRO A 125 35.03 -8.43 -6.49
N GLN A 126 36.03 -9.29 -6.66
CA GLN A 126 36.37 -9.93 -7.92
C GLN A 126 35.48 -11.12 -8.32
N TYR A 127 34.60 -11.64 -7.44
CA TYR A 127 33.82 -12.86 -7.69
C TYR A 127 32.33 -12.62 -7.46
N CYS A 128 31.51 -12.93 -8.47
CA CYS A 128 30.06 -12.87 -8.46
C CYS A 128 29.51 -11.54 -7.93
N SER A 129 30.20 -10.44 -8.24
CA SER A 129 29.84 -9.11 -7.75
C SER A 129 28.50 -8.67 -8.33
N VAL A 130 27.56 -8.33 -7.47
CA VAL A 130 26.27 -7.75 -7.86
C VAL A 130 26.44 -6.24 -8.03
N SER A 131 26.19 -5.73 -9.23
CA SER A 131 26.14 -4.29 -9.49
C SER A 131 24.73 -3.78 -9.23
N CYS A 132 24.58 -2.84 -8.30
CA CYS A 132 23.30 -2.25 -7.97
C CYS A 132 23.05 -0.94 -8.76
N PRO A 133 21.87 -0.79 -9.39
CA PRO A 133 21.54 0.39 -10.17
C PRO A 133 21.15 1.58 -9.28
N GLU A 134 21.04 2.77 -9.88
CA GLU A 134 20.34 3.94 -9.32
C GLU A 134 20.80 4.37 -7.91
N GLY A 135 22.10 4.19 -7.61
CA GLY A 135 22.71 4.59 -6.34
C GLY A 135 22.41 3.65 -5.17
N GLN A 136 21.84 2.48 -5.44
CA GLN A 136 21.67 1.42 -4.45
C GLN A 136 23.01 0.73 -4.15
N GLN A 137 23.07 0.09 -2.98
CA GLN A 137 24.17 -0.76 -2.55
C GLN A 137 23.67 -2.18 -2.31
N TYR A 138 24.52 -3.17 -2.53
CA TYR A 138 24.20 -4.55 -2.18
C TYR A 138 24.12 -4.70 -0.65
N SER A 139 23.08 -5.37 -0.16
CA SER A 139 22.94 -5.87 1.20
C SER A 139 22.68 -7.36 1.15
N SER A 140 23.25 -8.10 2.10
CA SER A 140 23.03 -9.54 2.26
C SER A 140 21.74 -9.88 3.02
N SER A 141 21.07 -8.89 3.63
CA SER A 141 19.95 -9.14 4.56
C SER A 141 18.77 -8.18 4.46
N ASP A 142 18.95 -6.97 3.91
CA ASP A 142 18.01 -5.86 4.17
C ASP A 142 17.04 -5.57 3.02
N ALA A 143 17.03 -6.39 1.97
CA ALA A 143 16.26 -6.09 0.76
C ALA A 143 14.75 -6.36 0.88
N SER A 144 14.29 -7.06 1.92
CA SER A 144 12.91 -7.54 2.02
C SER A 144 11.88 -6.41 2.19
N CYS A 145 12.23 -5.35 2.93
CA CYS A 145 11.32 -4.28 3.32
C CYS A 145 11.92 -2.90 3.09
N GLN A 146 12.45 -2.69 1.88
CA GLN A 146 13.06 -1.43 1.51
C GLN A 146 12.06 -0.27 1.62
N GLU A 147 12.52 0.85 2.16
CA GLU A 147 11.74 2.09 2.26
C GLU A 147 11.69 2.80 0.90
N THR A 148 10.49 3.23 0.52
CA THR A 148 10.25 3.98 -0.72
C THR A 148 9.65 5.35 -0.42
N CYS A 149 9.63 6.25 -1.41
CA CYS A 149 8.98 7.55 -1.24
C CYS A 149 7.46 7.43 -1.00
N SER A 150 6.80 6.44 -1.62
CA SER A 150 5.39 6.16 -1.36
C SER A 150 5.13 5.46 -0.02
N ASN A 151 6.09 4.67 0.48
CA ASN A 151 6.01 3.97 1.76
C ASN A 151 7.28 4.13 2.61
N PRO A 152 7.52 5.33 3.19
CA PRO A 152 8.80 5.68 3.84
C PRO A 152 9.00 5.06 5.23
N LYS A 153 8.11 4.16 5.65
CA LYS A 153 8.10 3.48 6.95
C LYS A 153 7.87 1.96 6.82
N SER A 154 8.03 1.39 5.62
CA SER A 154 7.86 -0.05 5.37
C SER A 154 8.72 -0.93 6.29
N SER A 155 9.95 -0.48 6.57
CA SER A 155 10.91 -1.11 7.47
C SER A 155 10.38 -1.36 8.89
N ASN A 156 9.48 -0.51 9.40
CA ASN A 156 8.98 -0.59 10.78
C ASN A 156 8.05 -1.79 11.02
N ILE A 157 7.46 -2.36 9.97
CA ILE A 157 6.48 -3.47 10.05
C ILE A 157 6.96 -4.63 9.18
N CYS A 158 8.29 -4.82 9.08
CA CYS A 158 8.86 -5.90 8.29
C CYS A 158 8.70 -7.24 9.01
N VAL A 159 7.90 -8.15 8.44
CA VAL A 159 7.73 -9.53 8.92
C VAL A 159 8.44 -10.53 7.99
N GLU A 160 8.88 -10.07 6.83
CA GLU A 160 9.57 -10.90 5.85
C GLU A 160 10.96 -11.32 6.36
N PRO A 161 11.40 -12.55 6.04
CA PRO A 161 12.74 -12.99 6.38
C PRO A 161 13.79 -12.13 5.68
N PRO A 162 15.01 -12.02 6.23
CA PRO A 162 16.10 -11.27 5.60
C PRO A 162 16.43 -11.84 4.21
N VAL A 163 16.50 -10.99 3.20
CA VAL A 163 16.92 -11.38 1.85
C VAL A 163 18.02 -10.46 1.34
N SER A 164 18.94 -11.03 0.58
CA SER A 164 19.96 -10.27 -0.10
C SER A 164 19.40 -9.54 -1.31
N GLY A 165 19.89 -8.33 -1.58
CA GLY A 165 19.51 -7.55 -2.74
C GLY A 165 20.07 -6.14 -2.72
N CYS A 166 19.66 -5.34 -3.69
CA CYS A 166 20.05 -3.94 -3.77
C CYS A 166 19.14 -3.08 -2.91
N VAL A 167 19.72 -2.28 -2.01
CA VAL A 167 19.00 -1.41 -1.07
C VAL A 167 19.55 0.01 -1.13
N CYS A 168 18.74 0.99 -0.73
CA CYS A 168 19.23 2.35 -0.59
C CYS A 168 20.12 2.49 0.66
N PRO A 169 21.22 3.26 0.58
CA PRO A 169 22.08 3.54 1.74
C PRO A 169 21.30 4.15 2.92
N GLU A 170 21.84 3.97 4.12
CA GLU A 170 21.23 4.51 5.34
C GLU A 170 20.92 6.00 5.23
N GLY A 171 19.72 6.40 5.66
CA GLY A 171 19.24 7.79 5.55
C GLY A 171 18.63 8.16 4.20
N THR A 172 18.61 7.25 3.23
CA THR A 172 17.95 7.42 1.93
C THR A 172 16.83 6.39 1.71
N VAL A 173 15.94 6.68 0.76
CA VAL A 173 14.81 5.82 0.36
C VAL A 173 14.73 5.76 -1.16
N TYR A 174 14.14 4.70 -1.70
CA TYR A 174 13.99 4.56 -3.14
C TYR A 174 12.85 5.42 -3.67
N ASP A 175 13.14 6.24 -4.67
CA ASP A 175 12.14 7.09 -5.32
C ASP A 175 11.34 6.29 -6.34
N ASP A 176 10.36 5.55 -5.85
CA ASP A 176 9.43 4.78 -6.67
C ASP A 176 8.44 5.64 -7.46
N ILE A 177 8.34 6.94 -7.14
CA ILE A 177 7.39 7.90 -7.72
C ILE A 177 8.00 8.58 -8.96
N GLN A 178 9.18 9.19 -8.83
CA GLN A 178 9.87 9.90 -9.92
C GLN A 178 11.03 9.10 -10.54
N LYS A 179 11.34 7.90 -10.01
CA LYS A 179 12.40 7.01 -10.52
C LYS A 179 13.78 7.68 -10.55
N ARG A 180 14.11 8.42 -9.49
CA ARG A 180 15.42 9.10 -9.33
C ARG A 180 16.45 8.25 -8.57
N GLY A 181 16.14 6.99 -8.28
CA GLY A 181 16.96 6.13 -7.44
C GLY A 181 16.86 6.48 -5.95
N CYS A 182 17.98 6.37 -5.23
CA CYS A 182 18.02 6.66 -3.80
C CYS A 182 18.07 8.16 -3.50
N VAL A 183 17.04 8.67 -2.80
CA VAL A 183 16.90 10.08 -2.42
C VAL A 183 16.72 10.23 -0.92
N LYS A 184 16.96 11.43 -0.37
CA LYS A 184 16.65 11.70 1.04
C LYS A 184 15.14 11.67 1.24
N LYS A 185 14.67 11.18 2.40
CA LYS A 185 13.22 11.22 2.76
C LYS A 185 12.60 12.61 2.58
N SER A 186 13.36 13.69 2.83
CA SER A 186 12.93 15.08 2.64
C SER A 186 12.72 15.52 1.19
N GLN A 187 13.19 14.75 0.22
CA GLN A 187 13.08 15.03 -1.22
C GLN A 187 11.97 14.23 -1.90
N CYS A 188 11.25 13.39 -1.15
CA CYS A 188 10.15 12.59 -1.67
C CYS A 188 8.94 13.44 -2.04
N SER A 189 8.53 13.30 -3.30
CA SER A 189 7.29 13.82 -3.85
C SER A 189 6.08 13.04 -3.33
N CYS A 190 4.88 13.63 -3.39
CA CYS A 190 3.63 13.01 -2.97
C CYS A 190 2.77 12.67 -4.18
N ARG A 191 1.85 11.70 -4.03
CA ARG A 191 0.85 11.38 -5.06
C ARG A 191 -0.55 11.70 -4.54
N HIS A 192 -1.40 12.29 -5.39
CA HIS A 192 -2.81 12.49 -5.10
C HIS A 192 -3.62 12.32 -6.38
N LYS A 193 -4.59 11.38 -6.38
CA LYS A 193 -5.44 11.05 -7.54
C LYS A 193 -4.66 10.81 -8.85
N GLY A 194 -3.52 10.11 -8.75
CA GLY A 194 -2.68 9.77 -9.89
C GLY A 194 -1.57 10.79 -10.19
N GLU A 195 -1.77 12.06 -9.82
CA GLU A 195 -0.84 13.16 -10.07
C GLU A 195 0.30 13.24 -9.05
N VAL A 196 1.47 13.70 -9.49
CA VAL A 196 2.70 13.81 -8.68
C VAL A 196 2.93 15.27 -8.27
N TYR A 197 3.19 15.47 -6.98
CA TYR A 197 3.42 16.78 -6.37
C TYR A 197 4.81 16.82 -5.73
N ASN A 198 5.60 17.83 -6.09
CA ASN A 198 6.90 18.09 -5.48
C ASN A 198 6.76 18.52 -4.02
N VAL A 199 7.87 18.42 -3.28
CA VAL A 199 7.96 18.85 -1.89
C VAL A 199 7.50 20.31 -1.75
N ASN A 200 6.73 20.60 -0.70
CA ASN A 200 6.12 21.89 -0.39
C ASN A 200 4.99 22.35 -1.34
N GLN A 201 4.62 21.58 -2.36
CA GLN A 201 3.40 21.88 -3.11
C GLN A 201 2.17 21.61 -2.25
N THR A 202 1.14 22.42 -2.46
CA THR A 202 -0.11 22.37 -1.72
C THR A 202 -1.27 21.95 -2.60
N ILE A 203 -2.19 21.19 -2.03
CA ILE A 203 -3.52 20.96 -2.61
C ILE A 203 -4.56 21.58 -1.69
N GLU A 204 -5.52 22.28 -2.28
CA GLU A 204 -6.71 22.77 -1.60
C GLU A 204 -7.83 21.77 -1.85
N LEU A 205 -8.18 21.03 -0.80
CA LEU A 205 -9.39 20.23 -0.75
C LEU A 205 -10.51 21.10 -0.15
N HIS A 206 -11.77 20.70 -0.34
CA HIS A 206 -12.95 21.49 0.03
C HIS A 206 -12.86 22.15 1.42
N CYS A 207 -12.28 21.44 2.39
CA CYS A 207 -12.19 21.84 3.80
C CYS A 207 -10.79 21.76 4.40
N GLN A 208 -9.77 21.51 3.57
CA GLN A 208 -8.46 21.14 4.08
C GLN A 208 -7.39 21.62 3.12
N SER A 209 -6.37 22.26 3.65
CA SER A 209 -5.16 22.57 2.89
C SER A 209 -4.11 21.54 3.26
N CYS A 210 -3.56 20.85 2.26
CA CYS A 210 -2.55 19.83 2.46
C CYS A 210 -1.25 20.25 1.79
N VAL A 211 -0.13 20.13 2.49
CA VAL A 211 1.22 20.34 1.97
C VAL A 211 1.96 19.01 1.85
N CYS A 212 2.60 18.78 0.71
CA CYS A 212 3.44 17.60 0.51
C CYS A 212 4.74 17.73 1.32
N THR A 213 4.94 16.82 2.29
CA THR A 213 6.11 16.79 3.16
C THR A 213 6.64 15.37 3.30
N LYS A 214 7.87 15.11 2.83
CA LYS A 214 8.55 13.80 2.99
C LYS A 214 7.74 12.61 2.43
N GLY A 215 7.15 12.76 1.23
CA GLY A 215 6.33 11.73 0.59
C GLY A 215 4.92 11.57 1.19
N THR A 216 4.57 12.31 2.24
CA THR A 216 3.23 12.26 2.85
C THR A 216 2.54 13.62 2.84
N TRP A 217 1.21 13.60 2.84
CA TRP A 217 0.40 14.80 2.95
C TRP A 217 0.26 15.19 4.42
N LYS A 218 0.69 16.41 4.75
CA LYS A 218 0.38 17.05 6.03
C LYS A 218 -0.73 18.05 5.79
N CYS A 219 -1.82 17.91 6.52
CA CYS A 219 -3.03 18.62 6.19
C CYS A 219 -3.63 19.34 7.38
N ASP A 220 -3.94 20.61 7.21
CA ASP A 220 -4.58 21.46 8.21
C ASP A 220 -6.07 21.54 7.92
N GLN A 221 -6.88 21.11 8.89
CA GLN A 221 -8.34 21.23 8.80
C GLN A 221 -8.76 22.68 8.97
N ARG A 222 -9.50 23.21 8.00
CA ARG A 222 -10.21 24.47 8.17
C ARG A 222 -11.61 24.18 8.73
N SER A 223 -12.15 25.12 9.51
CA SER A 223 -13.54 25.02 9.97
C SER A 223 -14.46 25.09 8.76
N CYS A 224 -15.07 23.96 8.42
CA CYS A 224 -16.00 23.88 7.31
C CYS A 224 -17.44 24.05 7.78
N PRO A 225 -18.25 24.86 7.08
CA PRO A 225 -19.68 24.88 7.35
C PRO A 225 -20.25 23.50 7.04
N LYS A 226 -20.93 22.92 8.03
CA LYS A 226 -21.76 21.73 7.85
C LYS A 226 -23.19 22.18 7.60
N ASN A 227 -23.87 21.51 6.67
CA ASN A 227 -25.26 21.83 6.33
C ASN A 227 -26.16 20.68 6.77
N CYS A 228 -27.31 21.01 7.33
CA CYS A 228 -28.42 20.08 7.53
C CYS A 228 -29.53 20.48 6.56
N LYS A 229 -30.22 19.51 5.97
CA LYS A 229 -31.29 19.73 4.98
C LYS A 229 -32.55 18.99 5.39
N LEU A 230 -33.69 19.62 5.13
CA LEU A 230 -35.01 18.98 5.17
C LEU A 230 -35.71 19.25 3.83
N GLU A 231 -35.93 18.21 3.06
CA GLU A 231 -36.52 18.28 1.72
C GLU A 231 -37.88 17.57 1.70
N GLY A 232 -38.85 18.19 1.04
CA GLY A 232 -40.22 17.67 0.90
C GLY A 232 -41.03 17.58 2.20
N GLY A 233 -40.43 17.82 3.37
CA GLY A 233 -41.06 17.65 4.68
C GLY A 233 -40.85 16.26 5.32
N SER A 234 -40.06 15.40 4.67
CA SER A 234 -39.81 14.03 5.14
C SER A 234 -38.37 13.55 5.00
N HIS A 235 -37.58 14.11 4.06
CA HIS A 235 -36.21 13.68 3.80
C HIS A 235 -35.22 14.57 4.54
N VAL A 236 -34.44 14.00 5.45
CA VAL A 236 -33.47 14.72 6.27
C VAL A 236 -32.06 14.29 5.90
N THR A 237 -31.19 15.26 5.66
CA THR A 237 -29.73 15.08 5.65
C THR A 237 -29.17 15.82 6.85
N THR A 238 -28.53 15.09 7.75
CA THR A 238 -27.90 15.62 8.97
C THR A 238 -26.56 16.33 8.67
N PHE A 239 -25.98 17.02 9.66
CA PHE A 239 -24.71 17.76 9.51
C PHE A 239 -23.49 16.87 9.20
N ASP A 240 -23.56 15.60 9.55
CA ASP A 240 -22.57 14.55 9.27
C ASP A 240 -22.93 13.72 8.03
N ASP A 241 -23.82 14.26 7.18
CA ASP A 241 -24.19 13.70 5.89
C ASP A 241 -24.96 12.35 5.98
N TYR A 242 -25.56 12.05 7.14
CA TYR A 242 -26.46 10.91 7.30
C TYR A 242 -27.88 11.25 6.82
N GLU A 243 -28.41 10.41 5.94
CA GLU A 243 -29.73 10.58 5.31
C GLU A 243 -30.77 9.63 5.89
N TYR A 244 -31.95 10.15 6.21
CA TYR A 244 -33.10 9.35 6.61
C TYR A 244 -34.42 9.99 6.20
N SER A 245 -35.48 9.20 6.25
CA SER A 245 -36.83 9.67 5.97
C SER A 245 -37.74 9.46 7.18
N PHE A 246 -38.59 10.44 7.48
CA PHE A 246 -39.61 10.30 8.50
C PHE A 246 -40.92 10.96 8.08
N THR A 247 -42.01 10.54 8.69
CA THR A 247 -43.33 11.14 8.51
C THR A 247 -43.80 11.63 9.87
N GLY A 248 -44.15 12.91 9.95
CA GLY A 248 -44.52 13.58 11.20
C GLY A 248 -45.77 14.45 11.06
N ASN A 249 -46.41 14.72 12.20
CA ASN A 249 -47.50 15.68 12.31
C ASN A 249 -47.37 16.48 13.63
N CYS A 250 -46.28 17.23 13.76
CA CYS A 250 -45.93 17.95 14.97
C CYS A 250 -44.91 19.08 14.70
N LEU A 251 -44.58 19.83 15.75
CA LEU A 251 -43.44 20.73 15.79
C LEU A 251 -42.18 19.94 16.21
N TYR A 252 -41.13 20.02 15.42
CA TYR A 252 -39.87 19.32 15.67
C TYR A 252 -38.70 20.27 15.79
N TRP A 253 -37.78 19.98 16.71
CA TRP A 253 -36.50 20.67 16.82
C TRP A 253 -35.51 20.03 15.83
N PHE A 254 -35.19 20.74 14.75
CA PHE A 254 -34.20 20.30 13.77
C PHE A 254 -32.79 20.74 14.14
N VAL A 255 -32.69 21.90 14.80
CA VAL A 255 -31.46 22.38 15.42
C VAL A 255 -31.84 22.91 16.79
N LYS A 256 -31.06 22.53 17.80
CA LYS A 256 -31.16 23.09 19.14
C LYS A 256 -29.76 23.33 19.66
N SER A 257 -29.48 24.56 20.08
CA SER A 257 -28.19 24.89 20.67
C SER A 257 -28.13 24.43 22.13
N ASP A 258 -26.99 23.85 22.51
CA ASP A 258 -26.73 23.45 23.89
C ASP A 258 -26.52 24.66 24.81
N ALA A 259 -26.76 24.44 26.11
CA ALA A 259 -26.57 25.47 27.12
C ALA A 259 -25.11 25.97 27.14
N GLY A 260 -24.92 27.28 27.03
CA GLY A 260 -23.59 27.92 27.03
C GLY A 260 -23.07 28.29 25.64
N PHE A 261 -23.75 27.90 24.57
CA PHE A 261 -23.50 28.37 23.21
C PHE A 261 -24.44 29.51 22.84
N GLN A 262 -24.07 30.29 21.81
CA GLN A 262 -24.97 31.27 21.21
C GLN A 262 -26.23 30.57 20.72
N LYS A 263 -27.40 31.12 21.03
CA LYS A 263 -28.66 30.45 20.72
C LYS A 263 -28.93 30.47 19.23
N LEU A 264 -29.10 29.27 18.68
CA LEU A 264 -29.58 28.99 17.34
C LEU A 264 -30.48 27.75 17.42
N ASP A 265 -31.78 27.99 17.52
CA ASP A 265 -32.77 26.92 17.48
C ASP A 265 -33.61 27.04 16.21
N VAL A 266 -33.82 25.91 15.53
CA VAL A 266 -34.65 25.80 14.33
C VAL A 266 -35.75 24.80 14.60
N ILE A 267 -36.98 25.30 14.65
CA ILE A 267 -38.19 24.51 14.86
C ILE A 267 -38.96 24.47 13.55
N VAL A 268 -39.38 23.28 13.13
CA VAL A 268 -40.14 23.09 11.90
C VAL A 268 -41.52 22.52 12.22
N ASP A 269 -42.56 23.17 11.71
CA ASP A 269 -43.93 22.68 11.73
C ASP A 269 -44.14 21.75 10.53
N ILE A 270 -44.28 20.46 10.82
CA ILE A 270 -44.50 19.42 9.81
C ILE A 270 -45.91 18.88 10.00
N ARG A 271 -46.70 18.94 8.91
CA ARG A 271 -48.11 18.50 8.90
C ARG A 271 -48.37 17.48 7.81
N ILE A 272 -49.38 16.64 8.02
CA ILE A 272 -49.85 15.69 7.00
C ILE A 272 -50.51 16.47 5.86
N CYS A 273 -50.00 16.32 4.64
CA CYS A 273 -50.52 16.96 3.42
C CYS A 273 -50.98 15.94 2.36
N GLY A 274 -50.66 14.66 2.53
CA GLY A 274 -51.08 13.57 1.65
C GLY A 274 -51.34 12.27 2.43
N LYS A 275 -51.66 11.17 1.73
CA LYS A 275 -52.02 9.89 2.38
C LYS A 275 -50.88 9.27 3.20
N ARG A 276 -49.63 9.55 2.83
CA ARG A 276 -48.40 9.12 3.52
C ARG A 276 -47.30 10.19 3.42
N GLU A 277 -47.70 11.43 3.22
CA GLU A 277 -46.79 12.55 2.95
C GLU A 277 -46.95 13.62 4.02
N SER A 278 -45.81 14.10 4.49
CA SER A 278 -45.68 15.22 5.41
C SER A 278 -45.06 16.38 4.65
N CYS A 279 -45.60 17.58 4.84
CA CYS A 279 -45.09 18.80 4.23
C CYS A 279 -44.60 19.77 5.31
N ILE A 280 -43.65 20.62 4.92
CA ILE A 280 -43.22 21.75 5.75
C ILE A 280 -44.31 22.82 5.70
N TYR A 281 -44.93 23.09 6.85
CA TYR A 281 -45.95 24.13 7.00
C TYR A 281 -45.37 25.43 7.55
N GLY A 282 -44.32 25.36 8.37
CA GLY A 282 -43.69 26.55 8.92
C GLY A 282 -42.29 26.28 9.45
N VAL A 283 -41.50 27.35 9.53
CA VAL A 283 -40.13 27.33 10.04
C VAL A 283 -39.98 28.50 11.02
N THR A 284 -39.52 28.20 12.22
CA THR A 284 -39.23 29.18 13.26
C THR A 284 -37.74 29.13 13.57
N LEU A 285 -37.08 30.28 13.41
CA LEU A 285 -35.69 30.51 13.79
C LEU A 285 -35.66 31.35 15.06
N LEU A 286 -35.07 30.80 16.12
CA LEU A 286 -34.92 31.46 17.42
C LEU A 286 -33.44 31.69 17.70
N THR A 287 -33.09 32.95 17.93
CA THR A 287 -31.75 33.37 18.35
C THR A 287 -31.81 34.14 19.66
N ASP A 288 -30.65 34.57 20.18
CA ASP A 288 -30.60 35.43 21.38
C ASP A 288 -31.25 36.81 21.17
N ASN A 289 -31.26 37.30 19.93
CA ASN A 289 -31.64 38.69 19.62
C ASN A 289 -32.97 38.82 18.89
N PHE A 290 -33.39 37.78 18.18
CA PHE A 290 -34.60 37.82 17.36
C PHE A 290 -35.20 36.44 17.14
N GLU A 291 -36.49 36.47 16.84
CA GLU A 291 -37.30 35.36 16.36
C GLU A 291 -37.79 35.69 14.94
N VAL A 292 -37.62 34.74 14.02
CA VAL A 292 -38.20 34.81 12.68
C VAL A 292 -39.12 33.61 12.48
N VAL A 293 -40.37 33.87 12.12
CA VAL A 293 -41.38 32.85 11.83
C VAL A 293 -41.81 32.98 10.37
N TYR A 294 -41.73 31.88 9.65
CA TYR A 294 -42.30 31.70 8.33
C TYR A 294 -43.37 30.62 8.40
N THR A 295 -44.52 30.85 7.77
CA THR A 295 -45.57 29.85 7.56
C THR A 295 -46.00 29.86 6.11
N SER A 296 -46.41 28.70 5.60
CA SER A 296 -46.71 28.49 4.17
C SER A 296 -47.90 29.31 3.65
N ASP A 297 -48.74 29.84 4.54
CA ASP A 297 -49.86 30.73 4.24
C ASP A 297 -49.45 32.21 4.15
N MET A 298 -48.24 32.56 4.57
CA MET A 298 -47.70 33.92 4.44
C MET A 298 -47.02 34.11 3.07
N GLU A 299 -47.77 34.61 2.10
CA GLU A 299 -47.17 34.98 0.81
C GLU A 299 -46.19 36.15 0.94
N ASN A 300 -44.92 35.92 0.54
CA ASN A 300 -43.84 36.92 0.50
C ASN A 300 -43.63 37.70 1.81
N LYS A 301 -43.97 37.08 2.94
CA LYS A 301 -43.90 37.70 4.26
C LYS A 301 -43.28 36.74 5.26
N VAL A 302 -42.66 37.32 6.28
CA VAL A 302 -42.28 36.63 7.51
C VAL A 302 -42.68 37.48 8.69
N GLU A 303 -42.79 36.85 9.85
CA GLU A 303 -42.90 37.54 11.12
C GLU A 303 -41.51 37.66 11.75
N VAL A 304 -41.17 38.86 12.23
CA VAL A 304 -39.94 39.12 12.96
C VAL A 304 -40.30 39.73 14.30
N ASN A 305 -40.00 39.04 15.40
CA ASN A 305 -40.34 39.46 16.76
C ASN A 305 -41.81 39.88 16.93
N GLY A 306 -42.76 39.07 16.44
CA GLY A 306 -44.19 39.38 16.53
C GLY A 306 -44.73 40.33 15.45
N SER A 307 -43.87 40.89 14.59
CA SER A 307 -44.25 41.91 13.60
C SER A 307 -44.10 41.40 12.17
N SER A 308 -45.15 41.48 11.36
CA SER A 308 -45.08 41.12 9.94
C SER A 308 -44.13 42.05 9.16
N ARG A 309 -43.33 41.45 8.28
CA ARG A 309 -42.38 42.09 7.36
C ARG A 309 -42.54 41.46 5.97
N ILE A 310 -42.47 42.32 4.95
CA ILE A 310 -42.52 41.91 3.54
C ILE A 310 -41.09 41.62 3.09
N LEU A 311 -40.90 40.52 2.36
CA LEU A 311 -39.61 40.12 1.80
C LEU A 311 -39.36 40.76 0.42
N PRO A 312 -38.11 41.01 0.02
CA PRO A 312 -36.91 40.96 0.87
C PRO A 312 -36.84 42.18 1.79
N PHE A 313 -36.21 42.02 2.96
CA PHE A 313 -35.93 43.16 3.84
C PHE A 313 -34.54 43.04 4.48
N SER A 314 -34.11 44.16 5.06
CA SER A 314 -32.94 44.22 5.94
C SER A 314 -33.27 45.09 7.15
N THR A 315 -32.65 44.80 8.28
CA THR A 315 -32.71 45.57 9.52
C THR A 315 -31.29 45.87 9.98
N GLY A 316 -31.12 46.58 11.10
CA GLY A 316 -29.80 46.75 11.71
C GLY A 316 -29.16 45.44 12.21
N ILE A 317 -29.93 44.36 12.31
CA ILE A 317 -29.51 43.06 12.88
C ILE A 317 -29.53 41.94 11.82
N LEU A 318 -30.46 42.01 10.86
CA LEU A 318 -30.66 41.02 9.80
C LEU A 318 -30.34 41.65 8.44
N SER A 319 -29.38 41.08 7.70
CA SER A 319 -29.04 41.52 6.34
C SER A 319 -29.53 40.54 5.30
N ASN A 320 -30.14 41.03 4.22
CA ASN A 320 -30.53 40.25 3.04
C ASN A 320 -31.49 39.08 3.32
N VAL A 321 -32.51 39.28 4.17
CA VAL A 321 -33.54 38.25 4.40
C VAL A 321 -34.45 38.18 3.18
N ALA A 322 -34.43 37.05 2.49
CA ALA A 322 -35.19 36.81 1.26
C ALA A 322 -35.62 35.33 1.17
N MET A 323 -36.71 35.05 0.44
CA MET A 323 -36.97 33.68 -0.03
C MET A 323 -36.14 33.42 -1.29
N ILE A 324 -35.35 32.35 -1.28
CA ILE A 324 -34.54 31.93 -2.42
C ILE A 324 -35.28 30.77 -3.12
N PRO A 325 -35.58 30.87 -4.43
CA PRO A 325 -36.20 29.77 -5.17
C PRO A 325 -35.33 28.52 -5.15
N THR A 326 -35.96 27.35 -5.11
CA THR A 326 -35.27 26.05 -5.12
C THR A 326 -34.41 25.81 -6.36
N SER A 327 -34.64 26.54 -7.48
CA SER A 327 -33.82 26.47 -8.69
C SER A 327 -32.42 27.09 -8.59
N THR A 328 -32.06 27.63 -7.42
CA THR A 328 -30.82 28.41 -7.22
C THR A 328 -29.71 27.61 -6.51
N PHE A 329 -30.01 26.38 -6.07
CA PHE A 329 -29.10 25.51 -5.32
C PHE A 329 -28.82 24.20 -6.06
#